data_AF-A0A1H7ERU5-F1
#
_entry.id   AF-A0A1H7ERU5-F1
#
_cell.length_a   1.000
_cell.length_b   1.000
_cell.length_c   1.000
_cell.angle_alpha   90.00
_cell.angle_beta   90.00
_cell.angle_gamma   90.00
#
_symmetry.space_group_name_H-M   'P 1'
#
loop_
_entity.id
_entity.type
_entity.pdbx_description
1 polymer ?
#
loop_
_entity_poly.entity_id
_entity_poly.type
_entity_poly.pdbx_seq_one_letter_code
_entity_poly.pdbx_strand_id
1 'polypeptide(L)'
;MYLTGAGGYYLADCFLIGVIGTYLFTTFALEGAIRNGAYGAMAFAYVGSWMFFIFFAYLELFAPADSPIYFDRKHRKVYKVLQSGARRWGFFGPRRSRLVAYDWDLVDAEHHTTLQASTATASRVHHLVFLVRKSEDDATIVDHFTFAGVDFVPELWEYIRRYMENGAAPLVQNEFPPVSNMGAYVPWSDFGAVVPFLDQPGRRWKEQPWKTLFKYIGMPVTVPLYVLWLFFNRLTVWTAQKVEWPNDITNDLGRLIDELDLRTGTYRSLRPGPPPVL
;
A
#
# COMPACT_ATOMS: atom_id res chain seq x y z
N MET A 1 3.02 -9.56 -9.23
CA MET A 1 2.28 -8.31 -9.51
C MET A 1 1.22 -8.17 -8.44
N TYR A 2 1.43 -7.31 -7.45
CA TYR A 2 0.45 -7.05 -6.39
C TYR A 2 -0.61 -6.11 -6.94
N LEU A 3 -1.77 -6.65 -7.33
CA LEU A 3 -2.94 -5.87 -7.80
C LEU A 3 -3.69 -5.16 -6.66
N THR A 4 -3.12 -5.14 -5.46
CA THR A 4 -3.70 -4.60 -4.24
C THR A 4 -2.85 -3.43 -3.75
N GLY A 5 -3.47 -2.28 -3.46
CA GLY A 5 -2.77 -1.12 -2.87
C GLY A 5 -2.52 0.06 -3.81
N ALA A 6 -3.23 0.18 -4.93
CA ALA A 6 -3.10 1.32 -5.85
C ALA A 6 -3.82 2.60 -5.38
N GLY A 7 -4.25 2.67 -4.12
CA GLY A 7 -4.85 3.88 -3.53
C GLY A 7 -6.08 4.40 -4.27
N GLY A 8 -7.02 3.52 -4.68
CA GLY A 8 -8.24 3.93 -5.36
C GLY A 8 -8.08 4.19 -6.87
N TYR A 9 -6.87 4.04 -7.44
CA TYR A 9 -6.60 4.34 -8.85
C TYR A 9 -7.40 3.47 -9.82
N TYR A 10 -7.28 2.14 -9.70
CA TYR A 10 -8.03 1.23 -10.56
C TYR A 10 -9.54 1.33 -10.38
N LEU A 11 -9.96 1.65 -9.16
CA LEU A 11 -11.37 1.82 -8.80
C LEU A 11 -11.98 3.06 -9.48
N ALA A 12 -11.25 4.17 -9.51
CA ALA A 12 -11.65 5.39 -10.21
C ALA A 12 -11.70 5.20 -11.73
N ASP A 13 -10.67 4.56 -12.31
CA ASP A 13 -10.62 4.29 -13.76
C ASP A 13 -11.75 3.36 -14.20
N CYS A 14 -11.99 2.27 -13.46
CA CYS A 14 -13.08 1.35 -13.78
C CYS A 14 -14.46 2.00 -13.63
N PHE A 15 -14.63 2.89 -12.64
CA PHE A 15 -15.86 3.67 -12.50
C PHE A 15 -16.08 4.58 -13.71
N LEU A 16 -15.04 5.30 -14.12
CA LEU A 16 -15.10 6.19 -15.28
C LEU A 16 -15.44 5.41 -16.56
N ILE A 17 -14.77 4.27 -16.79
CA ILE A 17 -15.05 3.38 -17.92
C ILE A 17 -16.49 2.88 -17.87
N GLY A 18 -16.99 2.51 -16.69
CA GLY A 18 -18.38 2.10 -16.50
C GLY A 18 -19.38 3.21 -16.87
N VAL A 19 -19.15 4.44 -16.40
CA VAL A 19 -20.00 5.60 -16.67
C VAL A 19 -19.96 6.00 -18.15
N ILE A 20 -18.77 6.16 -18.73
CA ILE A 20 -18.59 6.53 -20.15
C ILE A 20 -19.15 5.43 -21.05
N GLY A 21 -18.83 4.16 -20.76
CA GLY A 21 -19.33 3.02 -21.52
C GLY A 21 -20.86 2.94 -21.49
N THR A 22 -21.46 3.13 -20.31
CA THR A 22 -22.92 3.22 -20.15
C THR A 22 -23.49 4.36 -20.98
N TYR A 23 -22.93 5.57 -20.86
CA TYR A 23 -23.41 6.75 -21.59
C TYR A 23 -23.32 6.61 -23.11
N LEU A 24 -22.20 6.10 -23.63
CA LEU A 24 -22.04 5.86 -25.07
C LEU A 24 -23.01 4.77 -25.55
N PHE A 25 -23.20 3.72 -24.75
CA PHE A 25 -24.15 2.67 -25.08
C PHE A 25 -25.60 3.19 -25.12
N THR A 26 -26.04 3.94 -24.10
CA THR A 26 -27.38 4.54 -24.06
C THR A 26 -27.63 5.47 -25.24
N THR A 27 -26.62 6.26 -25.61
CA THR A 27 -26.78 7.34 -26.58
C THR A 27 -26.75 6.81 -28.02
N PHE A 28 -25.88 5.85 -28.33
CA PHE A 28 -25.61 5.45 -29.71
C PHE A 28 -26.05 4.03 -30.06
N ALA A 29 -26.11 3.11 -29.10
CA ALA A 29 -26.32 1.69 -29.38
C ALA A 29 -27.66 1.15 -28.88
N LEU A 30 -28.27 1.79 -27.88
CA LEU A 30 -29.46 1.28 -27.20
C LEU A 30 -30.65 1.13 -28.13
N GLU A 31 -30.96 2.14 -28.93
CA GLU A 31 -32.12 2.10 -29.83
C GLU A 31 -31.95 1.01 -30.91
N GLY A 32 -30.76 0.89 -31.49
CA GLY A 32 -30.44 -0.17 -32.46
C GLY A 32 -30.50 -1.56 -31.82
N ALA A 33 -30.01 -1.70 -30.60
CA ALA A 33 -30.04 -2.97 -29.88
C ALA A 33 -31.48 -3.40 -29.53
N ILE A 34 -32.35 -2.46 -29.12
CA ILE A 34 -33.77 -2.73 -28.85
C ILE A 34 -34.48 -3.14 -30.14
N ARG A 35 -34.28 -2.40 -31.24
CA ARG A 35 -34.90 -2.70 -32.55
C ARG A 35 -34.50 -4.08 -33.08
N ASN A 36 -33.27 -4.50 -32.84
CA ASN A 36 -32.73 -5.79 -33.28
C ASN A 36 -32.97 -6.94 -32.28
N GLY A 37 -33.67 -6.72 -31.16
CA GLY A 37 -33.90 -7.73 -30.13
C GLY A 37 -32.62 -8.23 -29.42
N ALA A 38 -31.54 -7.43 -29.43
CA ALA A 38 -30.22 -7.79 -28.93
C ALA A 38 -30.09 -7.67 -27.39
N TYR A 39 -31.08 -8.14 -26.65
CA TYR A 39 -31.17 -7.97 -25.19
C TYR A 39 -30.02 -8.62 -24.43
N GLY A 40 -29.50 -9.76 -24.90
CA GLY A 40 -28.35 -10.42 -24.29
C GLY A 40 -27.06 -9.59 -24.40
N ALA A 41 -26.82 -8.98 -25.57
CA ALA A 41 -25.67 -8.11 -25.79
C ALA A 41 -25.78 -6.82 -24.96
N MET A 42 -27.00 -6.26 -24.83
CA MET A 42 -27.27 -5.14 -23.92
C MET A 42 -26.92 -5.51 -22.48
N ALA A 43 -27.45 -6.62 -21.97
CA ALA A 43 -27.20 -7.06 -20.61
C ALA A 43 -25.71 -7.29 -20.37
N PHE A 44 -25.00 -7.92 -21.31
CA PHE A 44 -23.56 -8.13 -21.21
C PHE A 44 -22.77 -6.81 -21.20
N ALA A 45 -23.11 -5.84 -22.05
CA ALA A 45 -22.42 -4.55 -22.08
C ALA A 45 -22.60 -3.75 -20.77
N TYR A 46 -23.84 -3.70 -20.26
CA TYR A 46 -24.14 -3.04 -18.99
C TYR A 46 -23.53 -3.78 -17.80
N VAL A 47 -23.83 -5.06 -17.63
CA VAL A 47 -23.34 -5.84 -16.48
C VAL A 47 -21.82 -5.96 -16.54
N GLY A 48 -21.25 -6.22 -17.71
CA GLY A 48 -19.81 -6.36 -17.90
C GLY A 48 -19.03 -5.10 -17.53
N SER A 49 -19.48 -3.92 -17.98
CA SER A 49 -18.82 -2.65 -17.65
C SER A 49 -18.79 -2.36 -16.14
N TRP A 50 -19.88 -2.67 -15.42
CA TRP A 50 -19.95 -2.50 -13.98
C TRP A 50 -19.30 -3.64 -13.18
N MET A 51 -19.19 -4.85 -13.74
CA MET A 51 -18.53 -5.98 -13.09
C MET A 51 -17.04 -5.73 -12.84
N PHE A 52 -16.34 -5.06 -13.76
CA PHE A 52 -14.95 -4.67 -13.54
C PHE A 52 -14.80 -3.70 -12.37
N PHE A 53 -15.68 -2.70 -12.29
CA PHE A 53 -15.71 -1.78 -11.15
C PHE A 53 -15.96 -2.52 -9.84
N ILE A 54 -16.94 -3.44 -9.80
CA ILE A 54 -17.24 -4.25 -8.62
C ILE A 54 -16.05 -5.14 -8.24
N PHE A 55 -15.33 -5.70 -9.22
CA PHE A 55 -14.15 -6.53 -8.99
C PHE A 55 -13.00 -5.74 -8.36
N PHE A 56 -12.69 -4.54 -8.86
CA PHE A 56 -11.65 -3.70 -8.25
C PHE A 56 -12.09 -3.10 -6.92
N ALA A 57 -13.38 -2.77 -6.76
CA ALA A 57 -13.96 -2.46 -5.46
C ALA A 57 -13.83 -3.63 -4.48
N TYR A 58 -13.97 -4.86 -4.96
CA TYR A 58 -13.69 -6.04 -4.18
C TYR A 58 -12.21 -6.18 -3.82
N LEU A 59 -11.26 -5.76 -4.66
CA LEU A 59 -9.83 -5.87 -4.32
C LEU A 59 -9.33 -4.76 -3.38
N GLU A 60 -9.79 -3.53 -3.57
CA GLU A 60 -9.24 -2.36 -2.87
C GLU A 60 -10.05 -1.95 -1.64
N LEU A 61 -11.38 -2.09 -1.65
CA LEU A 61 -12.20 -1.71 -0.49
C LEU A 61 -12.08 -2.76 0.61
N PHE A 62 -12.03 -2.29 1.85
CA PHE A 62 -11.83 -3.12 3.04
C PHE A 62 -10.50 -3.89 3.06
N ALA A 63 -9.52 -3.45 2.29
CA ALA A 63 -8.13 -3.86 2.49
C ALA A 63 -7.66 -3.42 3.89
N PRO A 64 -6.72 -4.14 4.52
CA PRO A 64 -6.17 -3.71 5.80
C PRO A 64 -5.41 -2.40 5.57
N ALA A 65 -5.60 -1.43 6.48
CA ALA A 65 -4.93 -0.12 6.37
C ALA A 65 -3.41 -0.28 6.36
N ASP A 66 -2.92 -1.20 7.19
CA ASP A 66 -1.54 -1.62 7.25
C ASP A 66 -1.51 -3.13 7.50
N SER A 67 -0.46 -3.79 7.02
CA SER A 67 -0.05 -5.13 7.48
C SER A 67 1.26 -4.98 8.26
N PRO A 68 1.23 -4.41 9.48
CA PRO A 68 2.45 -4.14 10.19
C PRO A 68 3.05 -5.46 10.67
N ILE A 69 4.38 -5.53 10.59
CA ILE A 69 5.19 -6.63 11.10
C ILE A 69 5.88 -6.08 12.34
N TYR A 70 5.64 -6.73 13.48
CA TYR A 70 6.25 -6.33 14.75
C TYR A 70 7.33 -7.32 15.12
N PHE A 71 8.49 -6.79 15.48
CA PHE A 71 9.62 -7.54 16.00
C PHE A 71 9.68 -7.34 17.51
N ASP A 72 9.41 -8.39 18.26
CA ASP A 72 9.51 -8.40 19.72
C ASP A 72 10.83 -9.03 20.14
N ARG A 73 11.76 -8.14 20.52
CA ARG A 73 13.08 -8.52 21.02
C ARG A 73 13.00 -9.27 22.35
N LYS A 74 12.10 -8.89 23.27
CA LYS A 74 12.07 -9.44 24.64
C LYS A 74 11.76 -10.93 24.64
N HIS A 75 10.84 -11.33 23.77
CA HIS A 75 10.43 -12.73 23.64
C HIS A 75 11.00 -13.42 22.40
N ARG A 76 11.85 -12.75 21.61
CA ARG A 76 12.38 -13.22 20.31
C ARG A 76 11.28 -13.71 19.36
N LYS A 77 10.22 -12.92 19.21
CA LYS A 77 9.07 -13.27 18.37
C LYS A 77 8.80 -12.22 17.29
N VAL A 78 8.24 -12.68 16.18
CA VAL A 78 7.74 -11.82 15.11
C VAL A 78 6.24 -11.98 15.03
N TYR A 79 5.52 -10.88 15.17
CA TYR A 79 4.07 -10.85 15.03
C TYR A 79 3.68 -10.30 13.67
N LYS A 80 2.81 -11.03 12.98
CA LYS A 80 2.28 -10.68 11.68
C LYS A 80 0.77 -10.80 11.69
N VAL A 81 0.11 -9.89 11.01
CA VAL A 81 -1.33 -9.97 10.77
C VAL A 81 -1.56 -10.72 9.47
N LEU A 82 -2.14 -11.91 9.56
CA LEU A 82 -2.61 -12.67 8.41
C LEU A 82 -4.08 -12.40 8.18
N GLN A 83 -4.44 -12.12 6.94
CA GLN A 83 -5.84 -12.14 6.54
C GLN A 83 -6.20 -13.57 6.10
N SER A 84 -7.19 -14.17 6.74
CA SER A 84 -7.64 -15.52 6.39
C SER A 84 -9.16 -15.61 6.35
N GLY A 85 -9.67 -16.31 5.33
CA GLY A 85 -11.10 -16.60 5.19
C GLY A 85 -11.90 -15.63 4.31
N ALA A 86 -13.18 -15.94 4.14
CA ALA A 86 -14.11 -15.16 3.35
C ALA A 86 -14.45 -13.83 4.05
N ARG A 87 -14.82 -12.82 3.25
CA ARG A 87 -15.32 -11.54 3.78
C ARG A 87 -16.63 -11.73 4.52
N ARG A 88 -16.90 -10.87 5.50
CA ARG A 88 -18.08 -10.95 6.36
C ARG A 88 -19.40 -11.06 5.59
N TRP A 89 -19.53 -10.39 4.44
CA TRP A 89 -20.72 -10.44 3.57
C TRP A 89 -20.42 -10.94 2.15
N GLY A 90 -19.56 -11.95 2.03
CA GLY A 90 -19.20 -12.59 0.75
C GLY A 90 -18.27 -11.72 -0.10
N PHE A 91 -18.82 -10.72 -0.79
CA PHE A 91 -18.07 -9.78 -1.63
C PHE A 91 -17.75 -8.45 -0.90
N PHE A 92 -18.63 -8.04 0.02
CA PHE A 92 -18.47 -6.77 0.72
C PHE A 92 -18.10 -6.98 2.19
N GLY A 93 -17.35 -6.03 2.72
CA GLY A 93 -17.02 -5.94 4.13
C GLY A 93 -15.67 -6.55 4.52
N PRO A 94 -15.33 -6.39 5.81
CA PRO A 94 -14.02 -6.74 6.36
C PRO A 94 -13.65 -8.21 6.18
N ARG A 95 -12.37 -8.49 5.89
CA ARG A 95 -11.79 -9.83 6.01
C ARG A 95 -11.51 -10.15 7.48
N ARG A 96 -11.59 -11.44 7.85
CA ARG A 96 -11.14 -11.88 9.17
C ARG A 96 -9.60 -11.81 9.20
N SER A 97 -9.07 -10.97 10.07
CA SER A 97 -7.64 -10.96 10.40
C SER A 97 -7.39 -11.95 11.54
N ARG A 98 -6.23 -12.59 11.51
CA ARG A 98 -5.67 -13.40 12.58
C ARG A 98 -4.27 -12.89 12.83
N LEU A 99 -3.92 -12.75 14.09
CA LEU A 99 -2.56 -12.47 14.49
C LEU A 99 -1.82 -13.79 14.62
N VAL A 100 -0.66 -13.88 14.00
CA VAL A 100 0.22 -15.04 14.11
C VAL A 100 1.56 -14.58 14.67
N ALA A 101 2.06 -15.37 15.61
CA ALA A 101 3.37 -15.18 16.22
C ALA A 101 4.30 -16.28 15.72
N TYR A 102 5.50 -15.90 15.31
CA TYR A 102 6.56 -16.79 14.88
C TYR A 102 7.77 -16.60 15.78
N ASP A 103 8.46 -17.68 16.11
CA ASP A 103 9.72 -17.60 16.85
C ASP A 103 10.84 -17.16 15.90
N TRP A 104 11.64 -16.18 16.33
CA TRP A 104 12.71 -15.58 15.52
C TRP A 104 13.72 -16.62 15.01
N ASP A 105 13.99 -17.65 15.82
CA ASP A 105 14.97 -18.69 15.50
C ASP A 105 14.53 -19.59 14.32
N LEU A 106 13.23 -19.57 13.98
CA LEU A 106 12.65 -20.29 12.84
C LEU A 106 12.55 -19.41 11.59
N VAL A 107 13.00 -18.16 11.65
CA VAL A 107 12.90 -17.20 10.56
C VAL A 107 14.23 -17.08 9.83
N ASP A 108 14.23 -17.38 8.54
CA ASP A 108 15.37 -17.21 7.65
C ASP A 108 15.16 -15.99 6.75
N ALA A 109 16.22 -15.23 6.47
CA ALA A 109 16.16 -14.05 5.60
C ALA A 109 16.78 -14.35 4.23
N GLU A 110 16.06 -14.01 3.16
CA GLU A 110 16.48 -14.15 1.78
C GLU A 110 16.36 -12.82 1.02
N HIS A 111 17.28 -12.60 0.09
CA HIS A 111 17.25 -11.47 -0.84
C HIS A 111 16.64 -11.92 -2.16
N HIS A 112 15.40 -11.51 -2.42
CA HIS A 112 14.73 -11.79 -3.68
C HIS A 112 14.85 -10.60 -4.62
N THR A 113 14.98 -10.90 -5.91
CA THR A 113 15.13 -9.87 -6.94
C THR A 113 14.17 -10.16 -8.08
N THR A 114 13.28 -9.22 -8.38
CA THR A 114 12.37 -9.31 -9.53
C THR A 114 12.81 -8.37 -10.62
N LEU A 115 13.00 -8.89 -11.83
CA LEU A 115 13.30 -8.09 -13.01
C LEU A 115 11.99 -7.63 -13.66
N GLN A 116 11.74 -6.32 -13.65
CA GLN A 116 10.64 -5.70 -14.38
C GLN A 116 11.19 -5.15 -15.69
N ALA A 117 10.95 -5.88 -16.78
CA ALA A 117 11.29 -5.43 -18.11
C ALA A 117 10.05 -4.88 -18.83
N SER A 118 10.14 -3.65 -19.29
CA SER A 118 9.25 -3.07 -20.29
C SER A 118 10.01 -2.99 -21.63
N THR A 119 9.28 -2.70 -22.71
CA THR A 119 9.87 -2.56 -24.06
C THR A 119 10.95 -1.46 -24.14
N ALA A 120 11.00 -0.53 -23.19
CA ALA A 120 11.93 0.60 -23.19
C ALA A 120 12.92 0.60 -22.00
N THR A 121 12.66 -0.14 -20.93
CA THR A 121 13.47 -0.09 -19.71
C THR A 121 13.36 -1.39 -18.94
N ALA A 122 14.50 -1.91 -18.49
CA ALA A 122 14.57 -2.99 -17.50
C ALA A 122 14.98 -2.41 -16.15
N SER A 123 14.10 -2.52 -15.15
CA SER A 123 14.40 -2.19 -13.76
C SER A 123 14.47 -3.46 -12.93
N ARG A 124 15.31 -3.43 -11.90
CA ARG A 124 15.47 -4.52 -10.95
C ARG A 124 14.90 -4.05 -9.62
N VAL A 125 13.89 -4.75 -9.13
CA VAL A 125 13.28 -4.45 -7.83
C VAL A 125 13.76 -5.48 -6.83
N HIS A 126 14.36 -5.01 -5.75
CA HIS A 126 14.91 -5.82 -4.67
C HIS A 126 13.90 -5.94 -3.53
N HIS A 127 13.80 -7.14 -2.96
CA HIS A 127 12.87 -7.47 -1.89
C HIS A 127 13.61 -8.22 -0.78
N LEU A 128 13.39 -7.84 0.48
CA LEU A 128 13.83 -8.62 1.63
C LEU A 128 12.69 -9.55 2.03
N VAL A 129 12.90 -10.87 1.90
CA VAL A 129 11.90 -11.89 2.20
C VAL A 129 12.33 -12.66 3.42
N PHE A 130 11.46 -12.75 4.41
CA PHE A 130 11.63 -13.62 5.55
C PHE A 130 10.79 -14.87 5.35
N LEU A 131 11.42 -16.03 5.43
CA LEU A 131 10.80 -17.34 5.33
C LEU A 131 10.67 -17.94 6.72
N VAL A 132 9.50 -18.47 7.03
CA VAL A 132 9.23 -19.08 8.33
C VAL A 132 9.23 -20.60 8.17
N ARG A 133 10.17 -21.27 8.85
CA ARG A 133 10.23 -22.72 8.94
C ARG A 133 9.17 -23.27 9.88
N LYS A 134 8.74 -24.51 9.66
CA LYS A 134 7.75 -25.17 10.52
C LYS A 134 8.28 -25.49 11.92
N SER A 135 9.52 -25.95 11.99
CA SER A 135 10.23 -26.30 13.22
C SER A 135 11.74 -26.34 12.95
N GLU A 136 12.55 -26.42 14.00
CA GLU A 136 14.02 -26.49 13.86
C GLU A 136 14.46 -27.71 13.03
N ASP A 137 13.77 -28.84 13.20
CA ASP A 137 14.06 -30.11 12.52
C ASP A 137 13.40 -30.24 11.12
N ASP A 138 12.50 -29.33 10.75
CA ASP A 138 11.73 -29.40 9.49
C ASP A 138 11.89 -28.10 8.71
N ALA A 139 12.70 -28.14 7.65
CA ALA A 139 12.97 -27.01 6.77
C ALA A 139 11.78 -26.62 5.87
N THR A 140 10.62 -27.26 6.00
CA THR A 140 9.42 -26.89 5.25
C THR A 140 8.96 -25.48 5.62
N ILE A 141 8.83 -24.62 4.61
CA ILE A 141 8.39 -23.24 4.76
C ILE A 141 6.87 -23.20 4.94
N VAL A 142 6.40 -22.59 6.03
CA VAL A 142 4.97 -22.49 6.38
C VAL A 142 4.38 -21.12 6.03
N ASP A 143 5.18 -20.06 6.17
CA ASP A 143 4.77 -18.70 5.82
C ASP A 143 5.97 -17.90 5.33
N HIS A 144 5.71 -16.75 4.71
CA HIS A 144 6.72 -15.76 4.36
C HIS A 144 6.18 -14.35 4.54
N PHE A 145 7.06 -13.39 4.78
CA PHE A 145 6.72 -11.97 4.72
C PHE A 145 7.78 -11.19 3.97
N THR A 146 7.35 -10.17 3.23
CA THR A 146 8.20 -9.49 2.25
C THR A 146 8.17 -7.99 2.48
N PHE A 147 9.36 -7.39 2.60
CA PHE A 147 9.56 -5.96 2.44
C PHE A 147 9.88 -5.70 0.97
N ALA A 148 8.89 -5.17 0.25
CA ALA A 148 8.98 -4.98 -1.19
C ALA A 148 9.63 -3.64 -1.55
N GLY A 149 10.46 -3.64 -2.61
CA GLY A 149 11.04 -2.41 -3.16
C GLY A 149 12.05 -1.73 -2.23
N VAL A 150 12.89 -2.52 -1.58
CA VAL A 150 13.93 -2.02 -0.66
C VAL A 150 15.25 -1.95 -1.42
N ASP A 151 15.82 -0.76 -1.56
CA ASP A 151 17.10 -0.57 -2.25
C ASP A 151 18.33 -0.94 -1.40
N PHE A 152 18.15 -1.04 -0.08
CA PHE A 152 19.18 -1.27 0.94
C PHE A 152 18.92 -2.59 1.70
N VAL A 153 18.71 -3.69 0.96
CA VAL A 153 18.34 -4.99 1.55
C VAL A 153 19.36 -5.49 2.61
N PRO A 154 20.68 -5.49 2.34
CA PRO A 154 21.67 -5.95 3.32
C PRO A 154 21.67 -5.11 4.61
N GLU A 155 21.56 -3.79 4.49
CA GLU A 155 21.55 -2.87 5.61
C GLU A 155 20.30 -3.03 6.46
N LEU A 156 19.13 -3.20 5.82
CA LEU A 156 17.87 -3.45 6.52
C LEU A 156 17.90 -4.79 7.26
N TRP A 157 18.44 -5.84 6.65
CA TRP A 157 18.61 -7.13 7.32
C TRP A 157 19.53 -7.02 8.53
N GLU A 158 20.72 -6.44 8.37
CA GLU A 158 21.66 -6.27 9.49
C GLU A 158 21.05 -5.43 10.62
N TYR A 159 20.26 -4.42 10.27
CA TYR A 159 19.52 -3.64 11.26
C TYR A 159 18.55 -4.52 12.08
N ILE A 160 17.66 -5.25 11.40
CA ILE A 160 16.65 -6.11 12.06
C ILE A 160 17.35 -7.20 12.88
N ARG A 161 18.38 -7.85 12.32
CA ARG A 161 19.16 -8.88 12.99
C ARG A 161 19.81 -8.34 14.26
N ARG A 162 20.46 -7.17 14.21
CA ARG A 162 21.08 -6.54 15.39
C ARG A 162 20.06 -6.13 16.44
N TYR A 163 18.88 -5.67 16.02
CA TYR A 163 17.79 -5.35 16.93
C TYR A 163 17.32 -6.60 17.70
N MET A 164 17.16 -7.72 17.00
CA MET A 164 16.69 -8.99 17.58
C MET A 164 17.76 -9.74 18.39
N GLU A 165 19.01 -9.80 17.90
CA GLU A 165 20.08 -10.61 18.48
C GLU A 165 20.98 -9.84 19.43
N ASN A 166 21.42 -8.65 19.00
CA ASN A 166 22.48 -7.87 19.68
C ASN A 166 21.93 -6.75 20.55
N GLY A 167 20.60 -6.64 20.63
CA GLY A 167 19.92 -5.66 21.43
C GLY A 167 20.15 -4.22 21.01
N ALA A 168 20.35 -3.98 19.71
CA ALA A 168 20.48 -2.65 19.16
C ALA A 168 19.23 -1.79 19.42
N ALA A 169 19.44 -0.47 19.35
CA ALA A 169 18.40 0.52 19.49
C ALA A 169 17.24 0.33 18.50
N PRO A 170 15.98 0.54 18.94
CA PRO A 170 14.85 0.70 18.02
C PRO A 170 15.01 1.95 17.16
N LEU A 171 14.41 1.96 15.97
CA LEU A 171 14.41 3.10 15.05
C LEU A 171 13.78 4.33 15.69
N VAL A 172 14.42 5.48 15.51
CA VAL A 172 13.83 6.79 15.78
C VAL A 172 12.75 7.08 14.74
N GLN A 173 11.67 7.75 15.13
CA GLN A 173 10.73 8.33 14.17
C GLN A 173 11.52 9.18 13.16
N ASN A 174 11.49 8.80 11.88
CA ASN A 174 12.25 9.36 10.73
C ASN A 174 13.60 8.73 10.36
N GLU A 175 14.03 7.61 10.96
CA GLU A 175 15.30 6.92 10.63
C GLU A 175 15.13 5.69 9.71
N PHE A 176 14.11 5.69 8.83
CA PHE A 176 13.67 4.59 7.93
C PHE A 176 12.99 3.38 8.61
N PRO A 177 11.99 2.73 7.96
CA PRO A 177 11.37 3.16 6.74
C PRO A 177 10.40 4.32 7.00
N PRO A 178 10.16 5.18 5.99
CA PRO A 178 9.15 6.21 6.06
C PRO A 178 7.85 5.57 6.53
N VAL A 179 7.14 6.25 7.44
CA VAL A 179 5.72 5.99 7.65
C VAL A 179 5.10 5.82 6.27
N SER A 180 4.38 4.72 6.04
CA SER A 180 3.67 4.57 4.78
C SER A 180 2.78 5.82 4.65
N ASN A 181 3.15 6.73 3.75
CA ASN A 181 2.26 7.85 3.41
C ASN A 181 0.96 7.34 2.77
N MET A 182 0.83 6.02 2.57
CA MET A 182 -0.44 5.34 2.28
C MET A 182 -1.49 5.54 3.38
N GLY A 183 -1.12 5.86 4.62
CA GLY A 183 -2.07 6.04 5.73
C GLY A 183 -2.29 7.49 6.20
N ALA A 184 -1.30 8.37 6.08
CA ALA A 184 -1.35 9.71 6.64
C ALA A 184 -1.63 10.79 5.59
N TYR A 185 -2.84 10.76 5.02
CA TYR A 185 -3.31 11.85 4.14
C TYR A 185 -3.36 13.17 4.92
N VAL A 186 -2.53 14.14 4.52
CA VAL A 186 -2.59 15.51 5.02
C VAL A 186 -3.41 16.33 4.02
N PRO A 187 -4.65 16.75 4.36
CA PRO A 187 -5.65 17.20 3.38
C PRO A 187 -5.23 18.35 2.47
N TRP A 188 -4.31 19.20 2.90
CA TRP A 188 -3.93 20.41 2.18
C TRP A 188 -2.57 20.33 1.48
N SER A 189 -1.59 19.61 2.04
CA SER A 189 -0.29 19.43 1.38
C SER A 189 -0.36 18.43 0.24
N ASP A 190 -1.14 17.36 0.40
CA ASP A 190 -1.25 16.32 -0.62
C ASP A 190 -2.14 16.79 -1.79
N PHE A 191 -3.08 17.71 -1.57
CA PHE A 191 -3.91 18.27 -2.63
C PHE A 191 -3.08 19.03 -3.69
N GLY A 192 -2.04 19.75 -3.26
CA GLY A 192 -1.10 20.43 -4.16
C GLY A 192 -0.14 19.47 -4.89
N ALA A 193 0.22 18.36 -4.25
CA ALA A 193 1.04 17.30 -4.86
C ALA A 193 0.25 16.45 -5.87
N VAL A 194 -1.04 16.20 -5.59
CA VAL A 194 -1.94 15.34 -6.37
C VAL A 194 -2.61 16.08 -7.52
N VAL A 195 -2.86 17.39 -7.37
CA VAL A 195 -3.38 18.24 -8.45
C VAL A 195 -2.24 19.16 -8.87
N PRO A 196 -1.38 18.72 -9.82
CA PRO A 196 -0.20 19.48 -10.22
C PRO A 196 -0.52 20.93 -10.55
N PHE A 197 -1.72 21.25 -11.03
CA PHE A 197 -2.13 22.59 -11.43
C PHE A 197 -2.13 23.64 -10.29
N LEU A 198 -2.28 23.22 -9.04
CA LEU A 198 -2.37 24.14 -7.89
C LEU A 198 -1.01 24.48 -7.28
N ASP A 199 0.02 23.69 -7.56
CA ASP A 199 1.36 23.93 -7.07
C ASP A 199 2.09 24.99 -7.92
N GLN A 200 2.37 26.15 -7.33
CA GLN A 200 3.18 27.25 -7.91
C GLN A 200 2.74 27.74 -9.32
N PRO A 201 1.49 28.18 -9.52
CA PRO A 201 0.96 28.56 -10.83
C PRO A 201 1.74 29.72 -11.49
N GLY A 202 2.19 30.70 -10.70
CA GLY A 202 2.91 31.87 -11.21
C GLY A 202 4.33 31.56 -11.69
N ARG A 203 5.02 30.57 -11.10
CA ARG A 203 6.36 30.17 -11.51
C ARG A 203 6.33 29.38 -12.81
N ARG A 204 5.39 28.45 -12.95
CA ARG A 204 5.25 27.62 -14.15
C ARG A 204 4.79 28.40 -15.38
N TRP A 205 3.94 29.42 -15.19
CA TRP A 205 3.58 30.34 -16.27
C TRP A 205 4.80 31.10 -16.82
N LYS A 206 5.76 31.44 -15.97
CA LYS A 206 7.01 32.10 -16.38
C LYS A 206 8.03 31.15 -17.02
N GLU A 207 8.18 29.95 -16.47
CA GLU A 207 9.19 28.98 -16.97
C GLU A 207 8.72 28.21 -18.21
N GLN A 208 7.43 27.87 -18.31
CA GLN A 208 6.88 27.01 -19.36
C GLN A 208 5.44 27.42 -19.74
N PRO A 209 5.25 28.58 -20.39
CA PRO A 209 3.92 29.14 -20.67
C PRO A 209 3.06 28.22 -21.54
N TRP A 210 3.61 27.63 -22.60
CA TRP A 210 2.85 26.76 -23.51
C TRP A 210 2.38 25.47 -22.84
N LYS A 211 3.26 24.81 -22.09
CA LYS A 211 2.88 23.60 -21.33
C LYS A 211 1.83 23.93 -20.27
N THR A 212 1.92 25.10 -19.65
CA THR A 212 0.96 25.56 -18.65
C THR A 212 -0.40 25.90 -19.28
N LEU A 213 -0.41 26.52 -20.47
CA LEU A 213 -1.64 26.78 -21.23
C LEU A 213 -2.37 25.49 -21.63
N PHE A 214 -1.67 24.52 -22.23
CA PHE A 214 -2.27 23.23 -22.59
C PHE A 214 -2.82 22.48 -21.36
N LYS A 215 -2.11 22.58 -20.24
CA LYS A 215 -2.55 22.05 -18.94
C LYS A 215 -3.86 22.68 -18.47
N TYR A 216 -3.99 24.01 -18.55
CA TYR A 216 -5.23 24.69 -18.18
C TYR A 216 -6.39 24.39 -19.13
N ILE A 217 -6.13 24.23 -20.43
CA ILE A 217 -7.14 23.80 -21.40
C ILE A 217 -7.65 22.38 -21.06
N GLY A 218 -6.76 21.49 -20.62
CA GLY A 218 -7.12 20.14 -20.17
C GLY A 218 -7.70 20.08 -18.75
N MET A 219 -7.74 21.19 -18.01
CA MET A 219 -8.20 21.24 -16.62
C MET A 219 -9.67 20.80 -16.43
N PRO A 220 -10.63 21.21 -17.29
CA PRO A 220 -12.03 20.79 -17.15
C PRO A 220 -12.23 19.28 -17.24
N VAL A 221 -11.30 18.55 -17.88
CA VAL A 221 -11.34 17.09 -17.97
C VAL A 221 -10.52 16.46 -16.85
N THR A 222 -9.30 16.94 -16.62
CA THR A 222 -8.37 16.32 -15.67
C THR A 222 -8.77 16.55 -14.21
N VAL A 223 -9.31 17.72 -13.85
CA VAL A 223 -9.69 18.01 -12.45
C VAL A 223 -10.81 17.10 -11.96
N PRO A 224 -11.93 16.90 -12.69
CA PRO A 224 -12.94 15.91 -12.28
C PRO A 224 -12.37 14.50 -12.10
N LEU A 225 -11.43 14.08 -12.96
CA LEU A 225 -10.77 12.78 -12.82
C LEU A 225 -9.94 12.68 -11.54
N TYR A 226 -9.18 13.72 -11.21
CA TYR A 226 -8.42 13.78 -9.94
C TYR A 226 -9.34 13.82 -8.73
N VAL A 227 -10.46 14.54 -8.80
CA VAL A 227 -11.46 14.58 -7.71
C VAL A 227 -12.11 13.21 -7.52
N LEU A 228 -12.43 12.52 -8.61
CA LEU A 228 -12.96 11.15 -8.59
C LEU A 228 -11.95 10.19 -7.97
N TRP A 229 -10.69 10.28 -8.38
CA TRP A 229 -9.60 9.51 -7.80
C TRP A 229 -9.44 9.77 -6.30
N LEU A 230 -9.38 11.04 -5.89
CA LEU A 230 -9.29 11.45 -4.48
C LEU A 230 -10.45 10.92 -3.65
N PHE A 231 -11.67 10.97 -4.20
CA PHE A 231 -12.85 10.42 -3.54
C PHE A 231 -12.68 8.92 -3.28
N PHE A 232 -12.27 8.15 -4.28
CA PHE A 232 -12.10 6.70 -4.12
C PHE A 232 -10.89 6.33 -3.27
N ASN A 233 -9.79 7.07 -3.36
CA ASN A 233 -8.67 6.95 -2.43
C ASN A 233 -9.09 7.25 -0.98
N ARG A 234 -9.96 8.24 -0.78
CA ARG A 234 -10.49 8.51 0.56
C ARG A 234 -11.42 7.40 1.03
N LEU A 235 -12.21 6.83 0.12
CA LEU A 235 -13.12 5.73 0.40
C LEU A 235 -12.35 4.45 0.74
N THR A 236 -11.22 4.16 0.10
CA THR A 236 -10.35 3.04 0.49
C THR A 236 -9.80 3.24 1.89
N VAL A 237 -9.29 4.44 2.23
CA VAL A 237 -8.79 4.74 3.58
C VAL A 237 -9.89 4.65 4.65
N TRP A 238 -11.10 5.13 4.36
CA TRP A 238 -12.24 5.04 5.29
C TRP A 238 -12.75 3.63 5.49
N THR A 239 -12.74 2.82 4.43
CA THR A 239 -13.15 1.41 4.50
C THR A 239 -12.04 0.51 5.01
N ALA A 240 -10.82 1.04 5.13
CA ALA A 240 -9.67 0.27 5.54
C ALA A 240 -9.87 -0.31 6.93
N GLN A 241 -9.55 -1.60 7.08
CA GLN A 241 -9.67 -2.26 8.37
C GLN A 241 -8.53 -1.81 9.26
N LYS A 242 -8.87 -1.22 10.41
CA LYS A 242 -7.91 -1.00 11.48
C LYS A 242 -7.57 -2.34 12.12
N VAL A 243 -6.27 -2.62 12.23
CA VAL A 243 -5.78 -3.78 12.95
C VAL A 243 -5.70 -3.39 14.43
N GLU A 244 -6.59 -3.95 15.24
CA GLU A 244 -6.51 -3.83 16.70
C GLU A 244 -5.59 -4.94 17.23
N TRP A 245 -4.58 -4.54 17.99
CA TRP A 245 -3.61 -5.45 18.59
C TRP A 245 -4.13 -5.93 19.96
N PRO A 246 -3.91 -7.20 20.33
CA PRO A 246 -4.22 -7.69 21.67
C PRO A 246 -3.55 -6.83 22.75
N ASN A 247 -4.26 -6.61 23.87
CA ASN A 247 -3.76 -5.78 24.97
C ASN A 247 -2.43 -6.28 25.52
N ASP A 248 -2.20 -7.59 25.54
CA ASP A 248 -0.97 -8.19 26.04
C ASP A 248 0.25 -7.73 25.23
N ILE A 249 0.12 -7.72 23.89
CA ILE A 249 1.18 -7.24 22.98
C ILE A 249 1.32 -5.71 23.10
N THR A 250 0.20 -4.98 23.16
CA THR A 250 0.22 -3.52 23.32
C THR A 250 0.90 -3.09 24.64
N ASN A 251 0.70 -3.85 25.71
CA ASN A 251 1.31 -3.61 27.01
C ASN A 251 2.81 -3.97 27.02
N ASP A 252 3.20 -5.06 26.34
CA ASP A 252 4.61 -5.46 26.20
C ASP A 252 5.43 -4.53 25.30
N LEU A 253 4.80 -3.93 24.29
CA LEU A 253 5.43 -2.94 23.40
C LEU A 253 5.84 -1.65 24.13
N GLY A 254 5.31 -1.41 25.33
CA GLY A 254 5.64 -0.25 26.16
C GLY A 254 5.15 1.08 25.56
N ARG A 255 5.58 2.20 26.15
CA ARG A 255 5.30 3.53 25.60
C ARG A 255 6.08 3.69 24.29
N LEU A 256 5.41 4.18 23.24
CA LEU A 256 6.09 4.67 22.04
C LEU A 256 7.24 5.58 22.44
N ILE A 257 8.43 5.31 21.91
CA ILE A 257 9.62 6.12 22.17
C ILE A 257 9.40 7.48 21.51
N ASP A 258 9.34 8.52 22.33
CA ASP A 258 9.08 9.89 21.86
C ASP A 258 10.40 10.60 21.51
N GLU A 259 10.33 11.66 20.71
CA GLU A 259 11.51 12.42 20.28
C GLU A 259 12.29 13.00 21.48
N LEU A 260 11.58 13.30 22.57
CA LEU A 260 12.16 13.75 23.82
C LEU A 260 13.03 12.67 24.47
N ASP A 261 12.56 11.42 24.49
CA ASP A 261 13.26 10.28 25.11
C ASP A 261 14.60 10.01 24.40
N LEU A 262 14.62 10.20 23.08
CA LEU A 262 15.80 10.06 22.22
C LEU A 262 16.81 11.19 22.37
N ARG A 263 16.35 12.39 22.74
CA ARG A 263 17.22 13.54 23.03
C ARG A 263 17.84 13.43 24.42
N THR A 264 17.14 12.82 25.38
CA THR A 264 17.60 12.66 26.77
C THR A 264 18.44 11.41 27.02
N GLY A 265 18.50 10.46 26.09
CA GLY A 265 19.27 9.23 26.20
C GLY A 265 20.78 9.46 26.33
N THR A 266 21.31 9.38 27.56
CA THR A 266 22.70 9.73 27.93
C THR A 266 23.75 8.80 27.31
N TYR A 267 23.35 7.61 26.85
CA TYR A 267 24.27 6.53 26.44
C TYR A 267 24.23 6.14 24.95
N ARG A 268 23.50 6.87 24.08
CA ARG A 268 23.27 6.44 22.67
C ARG A 268 22.75 4.99 22.54
N SER A 269 22.23 4.39 23.61
CA SER A 269 21.65 3.04 23.61
C SER A 269 20.40 2.92 22.73
N LEU A 270 19.85 4.07 22.32
CA LEU A 270 18.70 4.24 21.44
C LEU A 270 19.09 4.81 20.05
N ARG A 271 20.38 4.82 19.67
CA ARG A 271 20.82 5.15 18.30
C ARG A 271 21.61 4.00 17.71
N PRO A 272 21.54 3.76 16.38
CA PRO A 272 22.49 2.88 15.73
C PRO A 272 23.91 3.38 15.99
N GLY A 273 24.80 2.48 16.44
CA GLY A 273 26.21 2.77 16.58
C GLY A 273 26.83 3.20 15.24
N PRO A 274 27.98 3.89 15.26
CA PRO A 274 28.63 4.32 14.03
C PRO A 274 28.87 3.13 13.10
N PRO A 275 28.75 3.31 11.76
CA PRO A 275 29.03 2.26 10.80
C PRO A 275 30.46 1.72 11.01
N PRO A 276 30.71 0.43 10.77
CA PRO A 276 32.04 -0.14 10.91
C PRO A 276 33.02 0.61 10.00
N VAL A 277 34.22 0.89 10.52
CA VAL A 277 35.33 1.37 9.71
C VAL A 277 35.72 0.22 8.79
N LEU A 278 35.66 0.47 7.48
CA LEU A 278 36.04 -0.48 6.43
C LEU A 278 37.49 -0.94 6.58
#